data_AF-G3YDL9-F1
#
_entry.id   AF-G3YDL9-F1
#
_cell.length_a   1.000
_cell.length_b   1.000
_cell.length_c   1.000
_cell.angle_alpha   90.00
_cell.angle_beta   90.00
_cell.angle_gamma   90.00
#
_symmetry.space_group_name_H-M   'P 1'
#
loop_
_entity.id
_entity.type
_entity.pdbx_description
1 polymer ?
#
loop_
_entity_poly.entity_id
_entity_poly.type
_entity_poly.pdbx_seq_one_letter_code
_entity_poly.pdbx_strand_id
1 'polypeptide(L)'
;MRNHPRPLTSETFLQLRIRSSLGRFPPSSFQRVCGNFRQGSCGRFQFAVQSLKDSDFVAKSVATKDSKQLSSQDELLANVFWRFLQLRGYIDEKHRLTQWGVCLEQALSGLDPADALEEPTFLAIEMIRFGLLNSKQWFSHVSGGPMRGSGKIADEDKSLNMLVSRLACIAKLQHKSIGYSGPLSRQLLCYRSLISEVRSTLRTLIEVVLASLLLSGDADRDRNDWGEMSIKLPFIDDNDCGLGIAVRTYLDDLPLQANPTSPEARAEVKSKGKEWFQHSDSFTGNLDMAFKLWDAVYRGTQSAGKELKEGKQWEDANRWLAERR
;
A
#
# COMPACT_ATOMS: atom_id res chain seq x y z
N MET A 1 24.58 51.07 7.83
CA MET A 1 23.61 50.25 8.58
C MET A 1 22.73 49.55 7.56
N ARG A 2 22.83 48.22 7.45
CA ARG A 2 22.22 47.40 6.39
C ARG A 2 20.76 47.09 6.73
N ASN A 3 19.89 47.25 5.73
CA ASN A 3 18.49 46.83 5.76
C ASN A 3 18.39 45.30 5.91
N HIS A 4 17.81 44.84 7.02
CA HIS A 4 17.35 43.46 7.15
C HIS A 4 15.85 43.40 6.78
N PRO A 5 15.43 42.55 5.83
CA PRO A 5 14.04 42.21 5.67
C PRO A 5 13.60 41.28 6.82
N ARG A 6 12.44 41.57 7.42
CA ARG A 6 11.82 40.74 8.46
C ARG A 6 11.50 39.35 7.90
N PRO A 7 11.63 38.27 8.68
CA PRO A 7 11.23 36.94 8.23
C PRO A 7 9.71 36.87 8.16
N LEU A 8 9.21 36.43 7.01
CA LEU A 8 7.81 36.03 6.83
C LEU A 8 7.55 34.80 7.71
N THR A 9 6.51 34.87 8.52
CA THR A 9 6.08 33.81 9.43
C THR A 9 5.59 32.58 8.66
N SER A 10 5.93 31.39 9.20
CA SER A 10 5.66 30.05 8.67
C SER A 10 4.18 29.74 8.37
N GLU A 11 3.23 30.49 8.94
CA GLU A 11 1.80 30.22 8.82
C GLU A 11 1.20 30.61 7.46
N THR A 12 1.85 31.49 6.69
CA THR A 12 1.32 31.96 5.40
C THR A 12 1.63 31.00 4.24
N PHE A 13 2.52 30.02 4.42
CA PHE A 13 2.91 29.06 3.37
C PHE A 13 1.98 27.83 3.28
N LEU A 14 1.33 27.43 4.38
CA LEU A 14 0.44 26.26 4.44
C LEU A 14 -1.00 26.58 3.99
N GLN A 15 -1.47 27.81 4.19
CA GLN A 15 -2.83 28.22 3.80
C GLN A 15 -2.97 28.58 2.31
N LEU A 16 -1.87 28.88 1.60
CA LEU A 16 -1.91 29.38 0.22
C LEU A 16 -1.68 28.35 -0.88
N ARG A 17 -1.37 27.08 -0.54
CA ARG A 17 -1.15 26.01 -1.55
C ARG A 17 -2.34 25.06 -1.73
N ILE A 18 -3.33 25.11 -0.84
CA ILE A 18 -4.56 24.29 -0.97
C ILE A 18 -5.59 24.97 -1.89
N ARG A 19 -5.49 26.29 -2.12
CA ARG A 19 -6.50 27.06 -2.87
C ARG A 19 -6.23 27.30 -4.36
N SER A 20 -5.08 26.93 -4.93
CA SER A 20 -4.70 27.36 -6.29
C SER A 20 -4.36 26.25 -7.31
N SER A 21 -4.20 24.98 -6.92
CA SER A 21 -3.86 23.90 -7.87
C SER A 21 -4.85 22.73 -7.91
N LEU A 22 -5.86 22.70 -7.04
CA LEU A 22 -6.86 21.63 -7.02
C LEU A 22 -7.98 21.96 -8.02
N GLY A 23 -7.85 21.48 -9.25
CA GLY A 23 -8.95 21.46 -10.21
C GLY A 23 -10.14 20.70 -9.59
N ARG A 24 -11.34 21.29 -9.65
CA ARG A 24 -12.57 20.54 -9.27
C ARG A 24 -12.84 19.49 -10.35
N PHE A 25 -13.47 18.36 -10.03
CA PHE A 25 -13.83 17.36 -11.04
C PHE A 25 -15.31 17.53 -11.39
N PRO A 26 -15.70 17.71 -12.67
CA PRO A 26 -17.09 17.96 -13.01
C PRO A 26 -17.96 16.68 -12.94
N PRO A 27 -19.22 16.78 -12.47
CA PRO A 27 -20.13 15.63 -12.28
C PRO A 27 -20.53 14.89 -13.57
N SER A 28 -20.46 15.53 -14.74
CA SER A 28 -21.01 14.97 -15.99
C SER A 28 -20.12 13.91 -16.64
N SER A 29 -18.79 14.02 -16.51
CA SER A 29 -17.82 13.00 -16.94
C SER A 29 -17.84 11.76 -16.05
N PHE A 30 -18.38 11.93 -14.85
CA PHE A 30 -18.42 10.98 -13.75
C PHE A 30 -19.37 9.80 -14.03
N GLN A 31 -20.54 10.05 -14.64
CA GLN A 31 -21.54 9.00 -14.89
C GLN A 31 -21.08 7.88 -15.83
N ARG A 32 -20.19 8.18 -16.79
CA ARG A 32 -19.69 7.16 -17.75
C ARG A 32 -18.60 6.29 -17.12
N VAL A 33 -17.71 6.87 -16.31
CA VAL A 33 -16.57 6.17 -15.70
C VAL A 33 -16.99 5.45 -14.41
N CYS A 34 -17.89 6.03 -13.62
CA CYS A 34 -18.35 5.46 -12.36
C CYS A 34 -19.39 4.33 -12.51
N GLY A 35 -19.79 3.98 -13.75
CA GLY A 35 -20.49 2.71 -14.00
C GLY A 35 -19.72 1.51 -13.45
N ASN A 36 -18.38 1.54 -13.55
CA ASN A 36 -17.50 0.51 -12.99
C ASN A 36 -17.26 0.68 -11.48
N PHE A 37 -17.22 1.92 -10.98
CA PHE A 37 -17.13 2.21 -9.52
C PHE A 37 -18.35 1.65 -8.77
N ARG A 38 -19.54 1.69 -9.40
CA ARG A 38 -20.79 1.15 -8.85
C ARG A 38 -20.90 -0.38 -8.90
N GLN A 39 -20.13 -1.06 -9.73
CA GLN A 39 -20.22 -2.51 -9.92
C GLN A 39 -19.34 -3.32 -8.96
N GLY A 40 -18.56 -2.66 -8.08
CA GLY A 40 -17.71 -3.36 -7.10
C GLY A 40 -16.64 -4.27 -7.71
N SER A 41 -16.41 -4.18 -9.02
CA SER A 41 -15.54 -5.09 -9.77
C SER A 41 -14.06 -4.68 -9.73
N CYS A 42 -13.74 -3.54 -9.12
CA CYS A 42 -12.40 -2.95 -9.09
C CYS A 42 -12.22 -2.17 -7.78
N GLY A 43 -11.02 -2.22 -7.22
CA GLY A 43 -10.67 -1.47 -6.02
C GLY A 43 -10.69 0.05 -6.23
N ARG A 44 -10.78 0.85 -5.15
CA ARG A 44 -10.96 2.32 -5.25
C ARG A 44 -9.70 3.04 -5.72
N PHE A 45 -8.51 2.58 -5.28
CA PHE A 45 -7.25 3.11 -5.78
C PHE A 45 -7.02 2.71 -7.22
N GLN A 46 -7.28 1.45 -7.55
CA GLN A 46 -7.16 0.89 -8.90
C GLN A 46 -8.06 1.64 -9.87
N PHE A 47 -9.33 1.84 -9.52
CA PHE A 47 -10.26 2.67 -10.28
C PHE A 47 -9.70 4.08 -10.51
N ALA A 48 -9.23 4.73 -9.44
CA ALA A 48 -8.76 6.12 -9.51
C ALA A 48 -7.54 6.30 -10.42
N VAL A 49 -6.62 5.34 -10.46
CA VAL A 49 -5.45 5.41 -11.36
C VAL A 49 -5.79 4.95 -12.79
N GLN A 50 -6.66 3.95 -12.96
CA GLN A 50 -7.06 3.45 -14.27
C GLN A 50 -7.95 4.44 -15.02
N SER A 51 -8.81 5.19 -14.34
CA SER A 51 -9.66 6.20 -14.96
C SER A 51 -8.85 7.29 -15.67
N LEU A 52 -7.63 7.57 -15.21
CA LEU A 52 -6.73 8.58 -15.80
C LEU A 52 -6.00 8.10 -17.06
N LYS A 53 -6.18 6.83 -17.46
CA LYS A 53 -5.74 6.34 -18.77
C LYS A 53 -6.67 6.76 -19.90
N ASP A 54 -7.91 7.10 -19.59
CA ASP A 54 -8.89 7.61 -20.56
C ASP A 54 -8.63 9.11 -20.82
N SER A 55 -8.15 9.44 -22.02
CA SER A 55 -7.87 10.82 -22.42
C SER A 55 -9.12 11.71 -22.43
N ASP A 56 -10.29 11.15 -22.72
CA ASP A 56 -11.55 11.89 -22.72
C ASP A 56 -11.97 12.24 -21.30
N PHE A 57 -11.71 11.34 -20.35
CA PHE A 57 -11.93 11.60 -18.92
C PHE A 57 -10.98 12.70 -18.44
N VAL A 58 -9.68 12.59 -18.73
CA VAL A 58 -8.67 13.58 -18.31
C VAL A 58 -9.01 14.97 -18.86
N ALA A 59 -9.37 15.09 -20.14
CA ALA A 59 -9.72 16.38 -20.74
C ALA A 59 -10.91 17.07 -20.05
N LYS A 60 -11.83 16.28 -19.49
CA LYS A 60 -13.02 16.78 -18.79
C LYS A 60 -12.90 16.68 -17.28
N SER A 61 -11.72 16.42 -16.73
CA SER A 61 -11.54 16.24 -15.29
C SER A 61 -11.23 17.56 -14.57
N VAL A 62 -11.02 18.65 -15.31
CA VAL A 62 -10.74 19.99 -14.78
C VAL A 62 -12.02 20.82 -14.78
N ALA A 63 -12.40 21.31 -13.61
CA ALA A 63 -13.61 22.09 -13.44
C ALA A 63 -13.48 23.51 -13.95
N THR A 64 -14.59 23.96 -14.51
CA THR A 64 -14.83 25.35 -14.89
C THR A 64 -15.56 26.10 -13.77
N LYS A 65 -15.66 27.43 -13.89
CA LYS A 65 -16.38 28.28 -12.93
C LYS A 65 -17.85 27.88 -12.73
N ASP A 66 -18.46 27.24 -13.72
CA ASP A 66 -19.87 26.83 -13.73
C ASP A 66 -20.09 25.38 -13.26
N SER A 67 -19.07 24.74 -12.70
CA SER A 67 -19.19 23.36 -12.24
C SER A 67 -20.15 23.25 -11.05
N LYS A 68 -21.14 22.37 -11.16
CA LYS A 68 -22.07 22.06 -10.07
C LYS A 68 -21.34 21.43 -8.88
N GLN A 69 -21.90 21.63 -7.69
CA GLN A 69 -21.44 20.97 -6.47
C GLN A 69 -21.59 19.45 -6.57
N LEU A 70 -20.65 18.73 -5.96
CA LEU A 70 -20.70 17.27 -5.84
C LEU A 70 -21.83 16.88 -4.88
N SER A 71 -22.70 15.96 -5.31
CA SER A 71 -23.94 15.67 -4.58
C SER A 71 -24.10 14.20 -4.23
N SER A 72 -23.60 13.27 -5.05
CA SER A 72 -23.64 11.86 -4.69
C SER A 72 -22.45 11.45 -3.81
N GLN A 73 -22.65 10.42 -2.99
CA GLN A 73 -21.59 9.89 -2.13
C GLN A 73 -20.40 9.35 -2.94
N ASP A 74 -20.68 8.62 -4.03
CA ASP A 74 -19.65 8.09 -4.93
C ASP A 74 -18.82 9.22 -5.57
N GLU A 75 -19.47 10.33 -5.95
CA GLU A 75 -18.83 11.54 -6.46
C GLU A 75 -17.82 12.13 -5.49
N LEU A 76 -18.21 12.29 -4.23
CA LEU A 76 -17.32 12.77 -3.21
C LEU A 76 -16.16 11.79 -2.99
N LEU A 77 -16.46 10.50 -2.83
CA LEU A 77 -15.43 9.51 -2.54
C LEU A 77 -14.39 9.42 -3.66
N ALA A 78 -14.77 9.32 -4.93
CA ALA A 78 -13.75 9.27 -5.99
C ALA A 78 -12.93 10.56 -6.06
N ASN A 79 -13.55 11.73 -5.84
CA ASN A 79 -12.83 13.01 -5.73
C ASN A 79 -11.81 12.99 -4.59
N VAL A 80 -12.17 12.43 -3.43
CA VAL A 80 -11.26 12.27 -2.30
C VAL A 80 -10.05 11.42 -2.69
N PHE A 81 -10.28 10.28 -3.36
CA PHE A 81 -9.18 9.41 -3.82
C PHE A 81 -8.26 10.11 -4.83
N TRP A 82 -8.79 10.81 -5.84
CA TRP A 82 -7.93 11.53 -6.80
C TRP A 82 -7.16 12.67 -6.14
N ARG A 83 -7.79 13.48 -5.29
CA ARG A 83 -7.11 14.57 -4.57
C ARG A 83 -6.05 14.02 -3.62
N PHE A 84 -6.34 12.92 -2.93
CA PHE A 84 -5.38 12.21 -2.09
C PHE A 84 -4.16 11.73 -2.90
N LEU A 85 -4.40 11.06 -4.03
CA LEU A 85 -3.34 10.58 -4.91
C LEU A 85 -2.50 11.72 -5.50
N GLN A 86 -3.13 12.85 -5.84
CA GLN A 86 -2.43 14.05 -6.30
C GLN A 86 -1.54 14.66 -5.20
N LEU A 87 -2.06 14.80 -3.97
CA LEU A 87 -1.26 15.26 -2.82
C LEU A 87 -0.10 14.32 -2.50
N ARG A 88 -0.30 13.01 -2.68
CA ARG A 88 0.76 12.02 -2.55
C ARG A 88 1.71 12.00 -3.76
N GLY A 89 1.44 12.74 -4.83
CA GLY A 89 2.31 12.84 -6.01
C GLY A 89 2.23 11.65 -6.98
N TYR A 90 1.18 10.85 -6.90
CA TYR A 90 0.86 9.81 -7.89
C TYR A 90 0.22 10.40 -9.16
N ILE A 91 -0.42 11.56 -9.02
CA ILE A 91 -1.09 12.28 -10.11
C ILE A 91 -0.49 13.69 -10.20
N ASP A 92 -0.23 14.18 -11.40
CA ASP A 92 0.25 15.54 -11.64
C ASP A 92 -0.90 16.58 -11.68
N GLU A 93 -0.55 17.87 -11.79
CA GLU A 93 -1.54 18.96 -11.89
C GLU A 93 -2.38 18.90 -13.18
N LYS A 94 -1.96 18.12 -14.18
CA LYS A 94 -2.66 17.90 -15.45
C LYS A 94 -3.50 16.63 -15.43
N HIS A 95 -3.69 16.02 -14.26
CA HIS A 95 -4.43 14.79 -14.05
C HIS A 95 -3.88 13.61 -14.86
N ARG A 96 -2.56 13.51 -14.93
CA ARG A 96 -1.84 12.39 -15.54
C ARG A 96 -1.08 11.63 -14.47
N LEU A 97 -0.90 10.32 -14.68
CA LEU A 97 -0.09 9.51 -13.79
C LEU A 97 1.38 9.96 -13.85
N THR A 98 1.97 10.19 -12.67
CA THR A 98 3.42 10.36 -12.54
C THR A 98 4.11 9.00 -12.67
N GLN A 99 5.44 8.95 -12.61
CA GLN A 99 6.17 7.68 -12.58
C GLN A 99 5.72 6.79 -11.40
N TRP A 100 5.50 7.38 -10.22
CA TRP A 100 4.93 6.67 -9.08
C TRP A 100 3.47 6.29 -9.31
N GLY A 101 2.70 7.11 -10.03
CA GLY A 101 1.34 6.77 -10.47
C GLY A 101 1.28 5.54 -11.36
N VAL A 102 2.19 5.44 -12.33
CA VAL A 102 2.33 4.26 -13.19
C VAL A 102 2.78 3.05 -12.39
N CYS A 103 3.75 3.20 -11.49
CA CYS A 103 4.16 2.14 -10.55
C CYS A 103 2.97 1.60 -9.74
N LEU A 104 2.15 2.48 -9.16
CA LEU A 104 0.97 2.08 -8.39
C LEU A 104 -0.07 1.38 -9.28
N GLU A 105 -0.36 1.94 -10.46
CA GLU A 105 -1.32 1.33 -11.39
C GLU A 105 -0.89 -0.07 -11.81
N GLN A 106 0.39 -0.26 -12.13
CA GLN A 106 0.94 -1.56 -12.49
C GLN A 106 0.83 -2.53 -11.32
N ALA A 107 1.11 -2.11 -10.09
CA ALA A 107 0.96 -2.94 -8.90
C ALA A 107 -0.49 -3.40 -8.69
N LEU A 108 -1.46 -2.51 -8.89
CA LEU A 108 -2.88 -2.81 -8.67
C LEU A 108 -3.54 -3.57 -9.84
N SER A 109 -3.01 -3.43 -11.06
CA SER A 109 -3.61 -3.98 -12.29
C SER A 109 -3.85 -5.50 -12.29
N GLY A 110 -3.08 -6.25 -11.50
CA GLY A 110 -3.14 -7.71 -11.44
C GLY A 110 -3.83 -8.27 -10.19
N LEU A 111 -4.40 -7.41 -9.34
CA LEU A 111 -5.04 -7.86 -8.11
C LEU A 111 -6.47 -8.32 -8.36
N ASP A 112 -6.85 -9.41 -7.70
CA ASP A 112 -8.24 -9.83 -7.58
C ASP A 112 -8.88 -9.05 -6.41
N PRO A 113 -10.00 -8.35 -6.62
CA PRO A 113 -10.74 -7.69 -5.54
C PRO A 113 -11.08 -8.63 -4.37
N ALA A 114 -11.27 -9.93 -4.62
CA ALA A 114 -11.58 -10.92 -3.60
C ALA A 114 -10.42 -11.16 -2.61
N ASP A 115 -9.17 -10.88 -3.02
CA ASP A 115 -8.00 -11.09 -2.16
C ASP A 115 -7.81 -9.95 -1.13
N ALA A 116 -8.55 -8.83 -1.24
CA ALA A 116 -8.44 -7.66 -0.35
C ALA A 116 -7.01 -7.08 -0.23
N LEU A 117 -6.19 -7.21 -1.28
CA LEU A 117 -4.78 -6.81 -1.30
C LEU A 117 -4.52 -5.39 -1.81
N GLU A 118 -5.54 -4.65 -2.26
CA GLU A 118 -5.38 -3.30 -2.80
C GLU A 118 -4.74 -2.35 -1.77
N GLU A 119 -5.31 -2.28 -0.57
CA GLU A 119 -4.82 -1.40 0.50
C GLU A 119 -3.40 -1.81 0.97
N PRO A 120 -3.12 -3.09 1.26
CA PRO A 120 -1.76 -3.54 1.52
C PRO A 120 -0.76 -3.19 0.42
N THR A 121 -1.18 -3.29 -0.85
CA THR A 121 -0.31 -2.97 -2.00
C THR A 121 -0.02 -1.47 -2.06
N PHE A 122 -1.05 -0.62 -1.87
CA PHE A 122 -0.83 0.82 -1.78
C PHE A 122 0.14 1.18 -0.65
N LEU A 123 -0.09 0.62 0.55
CA LEU A 123 0.73 0.86 1.72
C LEU A 123 2.18 0.37 1.51
N ALA A 124 2.38 -0.75 0.83
CA ALA A 124 3.71 -1.24 0.45
C ALA A 124 4.47 -0.26 -0.46
N ILE A 125 3.81 0.28 -1.49
CA ILE A 125 4.42 1.29 -2.37
C ILE A 125 4.79 2.55 -1.56
N GLU A 126 3.94 2.99 -0.64
CA GLU A 126 4.25 4.11 0.25
C GLU A 126 5.47 3.82 1.15
N MET A 127 5.54 2.62 1.73
CA MET A 127 6.69 2.20 2.53
C MET A 127 7.99 2.17 1.70
N ILE A 128 7.93 1.80 0.42
CA ILE A 128 9.07 1.88 -0.52
C ILE A 128 9.46 3.34 -0.74
N ARG A 129 8.49 4.22 -0.99
CA ARG A 129 8.75 5.67 -1.21
C ARG A 129 9.38 6.35 0.00
N PHE A 130 9.02 5.92 1.21
CA PHE A 130 9.66 6.38 2.44
C PHE A 130 11.02 5.72 2.72
N GLY A 131 11.44 4.72 1.93
CA GLY A 131 12.66 3.96 2.16
C GLY A 131 12.60 3.10 3.42
N LEU A 132 11.40 2.68 3.83
CA LEU A 132 11.14 1.85 5.01
C LEU A 132 10.98 0.37 4.64
N LEU A 133 10.60 0.05 3.40
CA LEU A 133 10.53 -1.32 2.89
C LEU A 133 11.78 -1.64 2.07
N ASN A 134 12.82 -2.06 2.79
CA ASN A 134 14.12 -2.48 2.26
C ASN A 134 14.71 -3.59 3.15
N SER A 135 15.89 -4.10 2.79
CA SER A 135 16.57 -5.13 3.57
C SER A 135 17.43 -4.59 4.73
N LYS A 136 17.44 -3.27 4.97
CA LYS A 136 18.30 -2.66 5.99
C LYS A 136 18.01 -3.23 7.38
N GLN A 137 19.06 -3.51 8.16
CA GLN A 137 18.92 -3.94 9.55
C GLN A 137 18.55 -2.73 10.42
N TRP A 138 17.26 -2.51 10.71
CA TRP A 138 16.80 -1.42 11.57
C TRP A 138 16.92 -1.74 13.06
N PHE A 139 16.75 -3.01 13.42
CA PHE A 139 16.62 -3.47 14.80
C PHE A 139 17.71 -4.51 15.12
N SER A 140 18.99 -4.13 15.01
CA SER A 140 20.14 -5.01 15.22
C SER A 140 20.21 -5.64 16.62
N HIS A 141 19.66 -4.97 17.63
CA HIS A 141 19.66 -5.43 19.03
C HIS A 141 18.43 -6.25 19.42
N VAL A 142 17.54 -6.55 18.46
CA VAL A 142 16.25 -7.19 18.72
C VAL A 142 16.24 -8.59 18.11
N SER A 143 15.77 -9.58 18.88
CA SER A 143 15.71 -10.98 18.44
C SER A 143 14.57 -11.26 17.46
N GLY A 144 14.65 -12.39 16.74
CA GLY A 144 13.60 -12.84 15.83
C GLY A 144 13.75 -12.34 14.39
N GLY A 145 14.95 -11.95 13.97
CA GLY A 145 15.29 -11.94 12.54
C GLY A 145 15.58 -13.35 12.01
N PRO A 146 15.75 -13.53 10.69
CA PRO A 146 16.16 -14.78 10.06
C PRO A 146 17.42 -15.37 10.73
N MET A 147 17.32 -16.61 11.20
CA MET A 147 18.32 -17.16 12.13
C MET A 147 19.32 -18.12 11.48
N ARG A 148 19.01 -18.70 10.32
CA ARG A 148 19.78 -19.84 9.80
C ARG A 148 20.84 -19.45 8.76
N GLY A 149 21.98 -20.14 8.82
CA GLY A 149 23.13 -19.99 7.93
C GLY A 149 24.27 -19.13 8.51
N SER A 150 25.52 -19.48 8.18
CA SER A 150 26.74 -18.73 8.56
C SER A 150 27.57 -18.41 7.31
N GLY A 151 28.15 -17.21 7.26
CA GLY A 151 28.93 -16.72 6.12
C GLY A 151 28.13 -15.82 5.17
N LYS A 152 28.82 -15.21 4.20
CA LYS A 152 28.27 -14.13 3.35
C LYS A 152 27.02 -14.52 2.56
N ILE A 153 26.99 -15.73 1.99
CA ILE A 153 25.84 -16.23 1.22
C ILE A 153 24.60 -16.37 2.14
N ALA A 154 24.81 -16.84 3.37
CA ALA A 154 23.74 -16.92 4.35
C ALA A 154 23.25 -15.54 4.82
N ASP A 155 24.14 -14.54 4.92
CA ASP A 155 23.75 -13.19 5.31
C ASP A 155 22.95 -12.49 4.20
N GLU A 156 23.26 -12.77 2.93
CA GLU A 156 22.44 -12.34 1.79
C GLU A 156 21.06 -13.01 1.82
N ASP A 157 20.97 -14.33 2.00
CA ASP A 157 19.70 -15.05 2.12
C ASP A 157 18.82 -14.53 3.26
N LYS A 158 19.41 -14.22 4.42
CA LYS A 158 18.70 -13.61 5.56
C LYS A 158 18.16 -12.22 5.22
N SER A 159 18.94 -11.41 4.51
CA SER A 159 18.56 -10.08 4.05
C SER A 159 17.36 -10.14 3.09
N LEU A 160 17.36 -11.09 2.15
CA LEU A 160 16.26 -11.32 1.22
C LEU A 160 15.01 -11.86 1.92
N ASN A 161 15.15 -12.86 2.80
CA ASN A 161 14.05 -13.37 3.64
C ASN A 161 13.41 -12.25 4.45
N MET A 162 14.23 -11.39 5.07
CA MET A 162 13.72 -10.25 5.84
C MET A 162 12.90 -9.29 4.98
N LEU A 163 13.33 -8.98 3.76
CA LEU A 163 12.59 -8.09 2.86
C LEU A 163 11.21 -8.68 2.51
N VAL A 164 11.15 -9.95 2.13
CA VAL A 164 9.88 -10.64 1.82
C VAL A 164 8.97 -10.68 3.04
N SER A 165 9.52 -11.02 4.21
CA SER A 165 8.78 -11.08 5.47
C SER A 165 8.24 -9.72 5.90
N ARG A 166 8.99 -8.63 5.67
CA ARG A 166 8.55 -7.26 5.96
C ARG A 166 7.40 -6.84 5.06
N LEU A 167 7.46 -7.17 3.77
CA LEU A 167 6.34 -6.90 2.87
C LEU A 167 5.09 -7.64 3.35
N ALA A 168 5.24 -8.92 3.72
CA ALA A 168 4.15 -9.74 4.23
C ALA A 168 3.54 -9.21 5.54
N CYS A 169 4.27 -8.45 6.37
CA CYS A 169 3.70 -7.77 7.55
C CYS A 169 2.68 -6.67 7.22
N ILE A 170 2.57 -6.25 5.95
CA ILE A 170 1.62 -5.20 5.56
C ILE A 170 0.21 -5.78 5.41
N ALA A 171 0.09 -7.06 5.05
CA ALA A 171 -1.18 -7.79 5.01
C ALA A 171 -1.42 -8.57 6.31
N LYS A 172 -2.67 -9.00 6.51
CA LYS A 172 -3.12 -9.68 7.72
C LYS A 172 -3.01 -11.19 7.60
N LEU A 173 -2.76 -11.87 8.71
CA LEU A 173 -2.87 -13.32 8.76
C LEU A 173 -4.36 -13.71 8.85
N GLN A 174 -4.83 -14.58 7.97
CA GLN A 174 -6.16 -15.19 8.08
C GLN A 174 -6.13 -16.32 9.12
N HIS A 175 -6.80 -16.06 10.25
CA HIS A 175 -6.90 -16.99 11.37
C HIS A 175 -8.27 -16.86 12.05
N LYS A 176 -8.65 -17.91 12.77
CA LYS A 176 -9.87 -17.93 13.60
C LYS A 176 -9.87 -16.75 14.59
N SER A 177 -11.05 -16.26 14.97
CA SER A 177 -11.22 -15.18 15.97
C SER A 177 -10.91 -15.64 17.42
N ILE A 178 -9.69 -16.13 17.58
CA ILE A 178 -9.02 -16.54 18.80
C ILE A 178 -7.62 -15.91 18.68
N GLY A 179 -7.11 -15.32 19.76
CA GLY A 179 -5.89 -14.52 19.71
C GLY A 179 -4.72 -15.21 19.00
N TYR A 180 -3.77 -14.40 18.50
CA TYR A 180 -2.60 -14.90 17.76
C TYR A 180 -1.87 -16.00 18.54
N SER A 181 -1.73 -17.17 17.89
CA SER A 181 -1.01 -18.32 18.42
C SER A 181 0.00 -18.78 17.38
N GLY A 182 1.25 -18.34 17.55
CA GLY A 182 2.36 -18.70 16.70
C GLY A 182 3.69 -18.15 17.22
N PRO A 183 4.79 -18.36 16.48
CA PRO A 183 6.11 -17.89 16.86
C PRO A 183 6.14 -16.36 17.08
N LEU A 184 7.05 -15.88 17.93
CA LEU A 184 7.25 -14.45 18.14
C LEU A 184 8.42 -13.94 17.29
N SER A 185 8.24 -12.79 16.64
CA SER A 185 9.33 -12.00 16.06
C SER A 185 9.33 -10.61 16.66
N ARG A 186 10.28 -10.29 17.54
CA ARG A 186 10.38 -8.93 18.06
C ARG A 186 10.79 -7.95 16.94
N GLN A 187 11.59 -8.37 15.98
CA GLN A 187 11.95 -7.53 14.83
C GLN A 187 10.75 -7.16 13.96
N LEU A 188 9.91 -8.14 13.58
CA LEU A 188 8.71 -7.85 12.78
C LEU A 188 7.63 -7.12 13.59
N LEU A 189 7.57 -7.35 14.91
CA LEU A 189 6.71 -6.59 15.81
C LEU A 189 7.15 -5.12 15.93
N CYS A 190 8.45 -4.84 15.99
CA CYS A 190 8.94 -3.46 15.91
C CYS A 190 8.67 -2.85 14.53
N TYR A 191 8.81 -3.62 13.46
CA TYR A 191 8.52 -3.16 12.10
C TYR A 191 7.04 -2.81 11.90
N ARG A 192 6.13 -3.57 12.52
CA ARG A 192 4.69 -3.29 12.55
C ARG A 192 4.38 -1.85 12.99
N SER A 193 5.11 -1.32 13.97
CA SER A 193 4.93 0.06 14.43
C SER A 193 5.21 1.10 13.33
N LEU A 194 6.19 0.83 12.45
CA LEU A 194 6.47 1.72 11.31
C LEU A 194 5.32 1.70 10.29
N ILE A 195 4.80 0.51 9.99
CA ILE A 195 3.63 0.35 9.11
C ILE A 195 2.42 1.09 9.70
N SER A 196 2.17 0.91 11.00
CA SER A 196 1.06 1.54 11.71
C SER A 196 1.14 3.05 11.67
N GLU A 197 2.34 3.63 11.82
CA GLU A 197 2.54 5.09 11.76
C GLU A 197 2.25 5.64 10.36
N VAL A 198 2.78 4.98 9.32
CA VAL A 198 2.51 5.38 7.93
C VAL A 198 1.04 5.25 7.60
N ARG A 199 0.40 4.12 7.96
CA ARG A 199 -1.04 3.89 7.76
C ARG A 199 -1.89 4.95 8.45
N SER A 200 -1.64 5.22 9.74
CA SER A 200 -2.39 6.22 10.52
C SER A 200 -2.25 7.63 9.93
N THR A 201 -1.05 7.97 9.46
CA THR A 201 -0.79 9.25 8.77
C THR A 201 -1.55 9.34 7.45
N LEU A 202 -1.56 8.27 6.65
CA LEU A 202 -2.32 8.22 5.39
C LEU A 202 -3.83 8.28 5.63
N ARG A 203 -4.32 7.62 6.68
CA ARG A 203 -5.72 7.70 7.13
C ARG A 203 -6.10 9.14 7.47
N THR A 204 -5.28 9.81 8.28
CA THR A 204 -5.50 11.21 8.65
C THR A 204 -5.50 12.10 7.42
N LEU A 205 -4.56 11.90 6.49
CA LEU A 205 -4.48 12.69 5.26
C LEU A 205 -5.75 12.56 4.40
N ILE A 206 -6.25 11.34 4.18
CA ILE A 206 -7.43 11.15 3.33
C ILE A 206 -8.72 11.69 3.99
N GLU A 207 -8.83 11.63 5.31
CA GLU A 207 -9.91 12.27 6.06
C GLU A 207 -9.84 13.81 5.97
N VAL A 208 -8.64 14.39 6.05
CA VAL A 208 -8.44 15.84 5.85
C VAL A 208 -8.81 16.26 4.44
N VAL A 209 -8.55 15.42 3.43
CA VAL A 209 -9.00 15.67 2.05
C VAL A 209 -10.53 15.69 1.95
N LEU A 210 -11.21 14.72 2.57
CA LEU A 210 -12.68 14.70 2.63
C LEU A 210 -13.22 15.94 3.35
N ALA A 211 -12.68 16.28 4.51
CA ALA A 211 -13.08 17.47 5.26
C ALA A 211 -12.84 18.75 4.45
N SER A 212 -11.71 18.86 3.76
CA SER A 212 -11.39 20.01 2.89
C SER A 212 -12.39 20.16 1.74
N LEU A 213 -12.81 19.05 1.11
CA LEU A 213 -13.81 19.06 0.03
C LEU A 213 -15.15 19.64 0.52
N LEU A 214 -15.59 19.21 1.71
CA LEU A 214 -16.84 19.66 2.34
C LEU A 214 -16.76 21.13 2.79
N LEU A 215 -15.65 21.54 3.41
CA LEU A 215 -15.46 22.89 3.93
C LEU A 215 -15.23 23.93 2.81
N SER A 216 -14.75 23.51 1.65
CA SER A 216 -14.50 24.42 0.52
C SER A 216 -15.75 24.80 -0.27
N GLY A 217 -16.89 24.14 0.01
CA GLY A 217 -18.16 24.38 -0.71
C GLY A 217 -18.21 23.72 -2.09
N ASP A 218 -17.25 22.82 -2.38
CA ASP A 218 -17.19 22.02 -3.60
C ASP A 218 -18.20 20.84 -3.56
N ALA A 219 -18.72 20.50 -2.39
CA ALA A 219 -19.70 19.45 -2.16
C ALA A 219 -20.93 19.98 -1.41
N ASP A 220 -22.07 19.35 -1.66
CA ASP A 220 -23.30 19.56 -0.90
C ASP A 220 -23.08 19.19 0.58
N ARG A 221 -23.59 20.02 1.49
CA ARG A 221 -23.47 19.84 2.94
C ARG A 221 -24.78 19.40 3.59
N ASP A 222 -25.90 19.47 2.88
CA ASP A 222 -27.18 18.99 3.41
C ASP A 222 -27.25 17.46 3.27
N ARG A 223 -26.58 16.76 4.20
CA ARG A 223 -26.36 15.31 4.14
C ARG A 223 -26.49 14.63 5.50
N ASN A 224 -26.79 13.33 5.49
CA ASN A 224 -26.88 12.48 6.68
C ASN A 224 -25.99 11.22 6.63
N ASP A 225 -25.15 11.08 5.60
CA ASP A 225 -24.35 9.88 5.30
C ASP A 225 -22.87 10.00 5.72
N TRP A 226 -22.56 10.92 6.64
CA TRP A 226 -21.20 11.23 7.10
C TRP A 226 -20.43 10.02 7.63
N GLY A 227 -21.08 9.22 8.49
CA GLY A 227 -20.47 8.03 9.10
C GLY A 227 -20.15 6.96 8.06
N GLU A 228 -21.05 6.74 7.09
CA GLU A 228 -20.85 5.78 6.01
C GLU A 228 -19.68 6.19 5.11
N MET A 229 -19.56 7.48 4.78
CA MET A 229 -18.42 8.00 4.01
C MET A 229 -17.10 7.73 4.72
N SER A 230 -17.03 7.98 6.04
CA SER A 230 -15.81 7.74 6.82
C SER A 230 -15.42 6.26 6.83
N ILE A 231 -16.39 5.36 6.99
CA ILE A 231 -16.15 3.90 6.96
C ILE A 231 -15.68 3.44 5.57
N LYS A 232 -16.15 4.09 4.50
CA LYS A 232 -15.74 3.79 3.11
C LYS A 232 -14.34 4.31 2.75
N LEU A 233 -13.71 5.15 3.58
CA LEU A 233 -12.32 5.55 3.37
C LEU A 233 -11.36 4.39 3.72
N PRO A 234 -10.20 4.29 3.05
CA PRO A 234 -9.22 3.24 3.29
C PRO A 234 -8.46 3.47 4.61
N PHE A 235 -7.61 2.52 4.99
CA PHE A 235 -6.71 2.58 6.15
C PHE A 235 -7.43 2.58 7.50
N ILE A 236 -8.68 2.12 7.56
CA ILE A 236 -9.45 2.01 8.80
C ILE A 236 -8.90 0.89 9.70
N ASP A 237 -8.55 -0.22 9.06
CA ASP A 237 -8.12 -1.44 9.71
C ASP A 237 -6.66 -1.36 10.11
N ASP A 238 -6.34 -1.81 11.32
CA ASP A 238 -4.95 -1.87 11.76
C ASP A 238 -4.20 -3.02 11.10
N ASN A 239 -2.89 -2.87 10.92
CA ASN A 239 -2.04 -3.95 10.42
C ASN A 239 -1.58 -4.87 11.57
N ASP A 240 -1.35 -6.13 11.25
CA ASP A 240 -0.69 -7.08 12.14
C ASP A 240 0.74 -7.39 11.66
N CYS A 241 1.38 -8.39 12.25
CA CYS A 241 2.65 -8.93 11.75
C CYS A 241 2.63 -10.45 11.62
N GLY A 242 1.47 -11.08 11.82
CA GLY A 242 1.31 -12.53 11.85
C GLY A 242 1.66 -13.15 10.50
N LEU A 243 1.25 -12.50 9.40
CA LEU A 243 1.54 -13.00 8.06
C LEU A 243 3.03 -12.92 7.74
N GLY A 244 3.70 -11.82 8.11
CA GLY A 244 5.15 -11.71 7.96
C GLY A 244 5.91 -12.72 8.81
N ILE A 245 5.43 -13.04 10.02
CA ILE A 245 6.02 -14.09 10.86
C ILE A 245 5.81 -15.47 10.21
N ALA A 246 4.64 -15.74 9.62
CA ALA A 246 4.38 -16.98 8.89
C ALA A 246 5.32 -17.18 7.70
N VAL A 247 5.46 -16.14 6.85
CA VAL A 247 6.40 -16.15 5.71
C VAL A 247 7.83 -16.35 6.17
N ARG A 248 8.28 -15.59 7.18
CA ARG A 248 9.62 -15.74 7.75
C ARG A 248 9.87 -17.16 8.24
N THR A 249 8.91 -17.73 8.97
CA THR A 249 9.03 -19.07 9.57
C THR A 249 9.13 -20.14 8.49
N TYR A 250 8.32 -20.04 7.43
CA TYR A 250 8.43 -20.91 6.25
C TYR A 250 9.81 -20.81 5.59
N LEU A 251 10.27 -19.58 5.31
CA LEU A 251 11.54 -19.32 4.64
C LEU A 251 12.77 -19.65 5.49
N ASP A 252 12.65 -19.61 6.83
CA ASP A 252 13.71 -20.03 7.77
C ASP A 252 13.78 -21.56 7.91
N ASP A 253 12.69 -22.30 7.72
CA ASP A 253 12.67 -23.76 7.85
C ASP A 253 13.06 -24.47 6.55
N LEU A 254 12.76 -23.87 5.39
CA LEU A 254 13.07 -24.44 4.07
C LEU A 254 14.55 -24.84 3.87
N PRO A 255 15.56 -24.07 4.32
CA PRO A 255 16.97 -24.44 4.20
C PRO A 255 17.38 -25.68 5.00
N LEU A 256 16.53 -26.20 5.90
CA LEU A 256 16.80 -27.47 6.59
C LEU A 256 16.55 -28.71 5.73
N GLN A 257 15.81 -28.55 4.65
CA GLN A 257 15.52 -29.65 3.75
C GLN A 257 16.75 -30.01 2.93
N ALA A 258 16.91 -31.29 2.59
CA ALA A 258 18.05 -31.75 1.80
C ALA A 258 18.13 -31.06 0.43
N ASN A 259 16.97 -30.70 -0.14
CA ASN A 259 16.85 -29.91 -1.37
C ASN A 259 15.81 -28.80 -1.20
N PRO A 260 16.20 -27.62 -0.66
CA PRO A 260 15.26 -26.54 -0.30
C PRO A 260 14.44 -25.97 -1.45
N THR A 261 14.91 -26.09 -2.70
CA THR A 261 14.21 -25.57 -3.89
C THR A 261 13.34 -26.62 -4.58
N SER A 262 13.34 -27.86 -4.09
CA SER A 262 12.49 -28.92 -4.64
C SER A 262 11.00 -28.70 -4.31
N PRO A 263 10.08 -29.07 -5.21
CA PRO A 263 8.65 -29.06 -4.92
C PRO A 263 8.27 -29.87 -3.67
N GLU A 264 8.94 -31.00 -3.44
CA GLU A 264 8.71 -31.89 -2.31
C GLU A 264 9.07 -31.22 -0.99
N ALA A 265 10.24 -30.57 -0.91
CA ALA A 265 10.66 -29.83 0.28
C ALA A 265 9.69 -28.69 0.62
N ARG A 266 9.23 -27.94 -0.40
CA ARG A 266 8.26 -26.85 -0.20
C ARG A 266 6.93 -27.39 0.32
N ALA A 267 6.43 -28.50 -0.25
CA ALA A 267 5.20 -29.13 0.21
C ALA A 267 5.32 -29.65 1.64
N GLU A 268 6.44 -30.28 2.00
CA GLU A 268 6.70 -30.78 3.35
C GLU A 268 6.71 -29.63 4.38
N VAL A 269 7.45 -28.56 4.12
CA VAL A 269 7.52 -27.42 5.05
C VAL A 269 6.18 -26.69 5.15
N LYS A 270 5.44 -26.55 4.05
CA LYS A 270 4.06 -26.02 4.08
C LYS A 270 3.15 -26.88 4.96
N SER A 271 3.32 -28.20 4.98
CA SER A 271 2.52 -29.11 5.80
C SER A 271 2.75 -28.93 7.31
N LYS A 272 3.98 -28.58 7.71
CA LYS A 272 4.36 -28.26 9.11
C LYS A 272 3.73 -26.97 9.63
N GLY A 273 3.20 -26.12 8.74
CA GLY A 273 2.57 -24.85 9.09
C GLY A 273 1.50 -24.92 10.18
N LYS A 274 0.76 -26.03 10.25
CA LYS A 274 -0.26 -26.26 11.30
C LYS A 274 0.32 -26.40 12.71
N GLU A 275 1.58 -26.85 12.83
CA GLU A 275 2.26 -26.97 14.11
C GLU A 275 2.61 -25.60 14.68
N TRP A 276 3.02 -24.66 13.80
CA TRP A 276 3.38 -23.30 14.17
C TRP A 276 2.17 -22.36 14.28
N PHE A 277 1.16 -22.54 13.43
CA PHE A 277 -0.01 -21.65 13.32
C PHE A 277 -1.30 -22.46 13.41
N GLN A 278 -1.55 -23.04 14.58
CA GLN A 278 -2.66 -23.97 14.86
C GLN A 278 -4.06 -23.39 14.59
N HIS A 279 -4.18 -22.07 14.60
CA HIS A 279 -5.44 -21.35 14.46
C HIS A 279 -5.55 -20.60 13.12
N SER A 280 -4.56 -20.73 12.24
CA SER A 280 -4.67 -20.23 10.87
C SER A 280 -5.76 -20.99 10.11
N ASP A 281 -6.50 -20.29 9.25
CA ASP A 281 -7.53 -20.92 8.42
C ASP A 281 -6.89 -21.85 7.38
N SER A 282 -5.82 -21.35 6.75
CA SER A 282 -4.94 -22.12 5.88
C SER A 282 -3.55 -21.50 5.90
N PHE A 283 -2.55 -22.23 6.39
CA PHE A 283 -1.16 -21.75 6.36
C PHE A 283 -0.68 -21.54 4.91
N THR A 284 -0.96 -22.50 4.03
CA THR A 284 -0.65 -22.40 2.61
C THR A 284 -1.37 -21.23 1.95
N GLY A 285 -2.68 -21.06 2.22
CA GLY A 285 -3.44 -19.94 1.66
C GLY A 285 -2.91 -18.58 2.11
N ASN A 286 -2.46 -18.48 3.37
CA ASN A 286 -1.78 -17.29 3.87
C ASN A 286 -0.46 -17.03 3.12
N LEU A 287 0.39 -18.05 2.93
CA LEU A 287 1.61 -17.90 2.15
C LEU A 287 1.33 -17.46 0.71
N ASP A 288 0.34 -18.08 0.06
CA ASP A 288 -0.05 -17.74 -1.31
C ASP A 288 -0.54 -16.29 -1.40
N MET A 289 -1.32 -15.82 -0.42
CA MET A 289 -1.72 -14.41 -0.31
C MET A 289 -0.53 -13.46 -0.15
N ALA A 290 0.45 -13.82 0.68
CA ALA A 290 1.68 -13.03 0.82
C ALA A 290 2.51 -12.99 -0.48
N PHE A 291 2.57 -14.09 -1.22
CA PHE A 291 3.28 -14.16 -2.50
C PHE A 291 2.54 -13.41 -3.62
N LYS A 292 1.20 -13.40 -3.62
CA LYS A 292 0.40 -12.53 -4.49
C LYS A 292 0.69 -11.05 -4.22
N LEU A 293 0.75 -10.66 -2.94
CA LEU A 293 1.14 -9.30 -2.54
C LEU A 293 2.57 -8.97 -3.03
N TRP A 294 3.50 -9.91 -2.88
CA TRP A 294 4.85 -9.77 -3.43
C TRP A 294 4.85 -9.55 -4.94
N ASP A 295 4.14 -10.36 -5.71
CA ASP A 295 4.08 -10.25 -7.16
C ASP A 295 3.50 -8.90 -7.61
N ALA A 296 2.44 -8.44 -6.94
CA ALA A 296 1.81 -7.14 -7.21
C ALA A 296 2.80 -6.00 -6.97
N VAL A 297 3.42 -5.95 -5.80
CA VAL A 297 4.38 -4.89 -5.46
C VAL A 297 5.61 -4.96 -6.36
N TYR A 298 6.15 -6.15 -6.62
CA TYR A 298 7.29 -6.33 -7.52
C TYR A 298 6.96 -5.81 -8.93
N ARG A 299 5.78 -6.12 -9.49
CA ARG A 299 5.35 -5.56 -10.79
C ARG A 299 5.34 -4.03 -10.79
N GLY A 300 4.90 -3.41 -9.69
CA GLY A 300 4.99 -1.96 -9.51
C GLY A 300 6.44 -1.46 -9.52
N THR A 301 7.33 -2.10 -8.75
CA THR A 301 8.74 -1.71 -8.66
C THR A 301 9.46 -1.72 -10.01
N GLN A 302 9.13 -2.67 -10.90
CA GLN A 302 9.68 -2.73 -12.26
C GLN A 302 9.28 -1.51 -13.11
N SER A 303 8.16 -0.88 -12.78
CA SER A 303 7.63 0.30 -13.47
C SER A 303 8.04 1.61 -12.82
N ALA A 304 8.73 1.60 -11.67
CA ALA A 304 9.17 2.81 -10.98
C ALA A 304 10.40 3.47 -11.64
N GLY A 305 11.17 2.73 -12.45
CA GLY A 305 12.35 3.25 -13.14
C GLY A 305 13.40 3.82 -12.18
N LYS A 306 13.95 5.00 -12.49
CA LYS A 306 15.02 5.64 -11.70
C LYS A 306 14.56 6.18 -10.34
N GLU A 307 13.25 6.29 -10.11
CA GLU A 307 12.70 6.73 -8.82
C GLU A 307 12.96 5.70 -7.71
N LEU A 308 13.05 4.42 -8.08
CA LEU A 308 13.39 3.35 -7.15
C LEU A 308 14.90 3.15 -7.07
N LYS A 309 15.50 3.64 -5.98
CA LYS A 309 16.96 3.52 -5.75
C LYS A 309 17.43 2.08 -5.56
N GLU A 310 16.55 1.21 -5.05
CA GLU A 310 16.87 -0.15 -4.62
C GLU A 310 16.36 -1.23 -5.61
N GLY A 311 16.18 -0.88 -6.89
CA GLY A 311 15.57 -1.79 -7.89
C GLY A 311 16.26 -3.15 -8.00
N LYS A 312 17.60 -3.18 -7.97
CA LYS A 312 18.38 -4.43 -8.01
C LYS A 312 18.07 -5.36 -6.84
N GLN A 313 17.89 -4.81 -5.64
CA GLN A 313 17.55 -5.61 -4.46
C GLN A 313 16.20 -6.32 -4.62
N TRP A 314 15.22 -5.65 -5.23
CA TRP A 314 13.92 -6.25 -5.54
C TRP A 314 14.01 -7.35 -6.59
N GLU A 315 14.84 -7.17 -7.63
CA GLU A 315 15.10 -8.21 -8.63
C GLU A 315 15.76 -9.45 -8.02
N ASP A 316 16.78 -9.26 -7.18
CA ASP A 316 17.50 -10.34 -6.52
C ASP A 316 16.59 -11.09 -5.53
N ALA A 317 15.79 -10.36 -4.75
CA ALA A 317 14.79 -10.95 -3.86
C ALA A 317 13.71 -11.73 -4.63
N ASN A 318 13.24 -11.21 -5.76
CA ASN A 318 12.24 -11.89 -6.58
C ASN A 318 12.78 -13.20 -7.17
N ARG A 319 14.01 -13.19 -7.68
CA ARG A 319 14.68 -14.39 -8.20
C ARG A 319 14.86 -15.45 -7.11
N TRP A 320 15.32 -15.01 -5.94
CA TRP A 320 15.53 -15.87 -4.78
C TRP A 320 14.21 -16.49 -4.27
N LEU A 321 13.15 -15.69 -4.21
CA LEU A 321 11.82 -16.14 -3.76
C LEU A 321 11.17 -17.10 -4.78
N ALA A 322 11.38 -16.90 -6.07
CA ALA A 322 10.78 -17.72 -7.13
C ALA A 322 11.11 -19.22 -6.98
N GLU A 323 12.32 -19.55 -6.55
CA GLU A 323 12.73 -20.94 -6.29
C GLU A 323 12.11 -21.53 -5.01
N ARG A 324 11.65 -20.67 -4.09
CA ARG A 324 11.29 -21.01 -2.71
C ARG A 324 9.78 -20.96 -2.43
N ARG A 325 8.96 -20.47 -3.37
CA ARG A 325 7.50 -20.32 -3.21
C ARG A 325 6.68 -21.49 -3.78
#